data_AF-A0A7J4EXI6-F1
#
_entry.id   AF-A0A7J4EXI6-F1
#
_cell.length_a   1.000
_cell.length_b   1.000
_cell.length_c   1.000
_cell.angle_alpha   90.00
_cell.angle_beta   90.00
_cell.angle_gamma   90.00
#
_symmetry.space_group_name_H-M   'P 1'
#
loop_
_entity.id
_entity.type
_entity.pdbx_description
1 polymer ?
#
loop_
_entity_poly.entity_id
_entity_poly.type
_entity_poly.pdbx_seq_one_letter_code
_entity_poly.pdbx_strand_id
1 'polypeptide(L)'
;DGERCLFEQAYTCVGMATRAGCGAVCPSANVPCRRCYGKTDVVLDQGAAAANAYAATGDAALRLPDKLGLFYRFSMAAGLIPKKIYK
;
A
#
# COMPACT_ATOMS: atom_id res chain seq x y z
N ASP A 1 -3.08 -8.84 20.20
CA ASP A 1 -4.42 -8.28 20.02
C ASP A 1 -4.72 -8.34 18.53
N GLY A 2 -5.72 -9.12 18.14
CA GLY A 2 -6.09 -9.36 16.74
C GLY A 2 -7.18 -8.42 16.22
N GLU A 3 -7.67 -7.50 17.06
CA GLU A 3 -8.78 -6.61 16.69
C GLU A 3 -8.32 -5.23 16.23
N ARG A 4 -7.16 -4.77 16.73
CA ARG A 4 -6.60 -3.46 16.33
C ARG A 4 -6.12 -3.46 14.89
N CYS A 5 -6.32 -2.34 14.21
CA CYS A 5 -5.86 -2.15 12.84
C CYS A 5 -4.34 -2.34 12.74
N LEU A 6 -3.88 -3.21 11.83
CA LEU A 6 -2.46 -3.46 11.63
C LEU A 6 -1.69 -2.18 11.23
N PHE A 7 -2.33 -1.27 10.51
CA PHE A 7 -1.70 0.01 10.16
C PHE A 7 -1.48 0.92 11.38
N GLU A 8 -2.45 0.99 12.29
CA GLU A 8 -2.32 1.75 13.55
C GLU A 8 -1.29 1.14 14.49
N GLN A 9 -1.07 -0.17 14.38
CA GLN A 9 0.02 -0.88 15.06
C GLN A 9 1.39 -0.68 14.40
N ALA A 10 1.50 0.28 13.46
CA ALA A 10 2.72 0.60 12.70
C ALA A 10 3.22 -0.51 11.77
N TYR A 11 2.40 -1.51 11.44
CA TYR A 11 2.73 -2.45 10.37
C TYR A 11 2.54 -1.82 8.99
N THR A 12 3.30 -2.31 8.01
CA THR A 12 3.24 -1.86 6.61
C THR A 12 2.04 -2.43 5.85
N CYS A 13 0.82 -2.20 6.39
CA CYS A 13 -0.44 -2.62 5.80
C CYS A 13 -0.94 -1.59 4.78
N VAL A 14 -1.21 -2.03 3.55
CA VAL A 14 -1.62 -1.15 2.44
C VAL A 14 -3.12 -1.32 2.10
N GLY A 15 -3.91 -1.77 3.07
CA GLY A 15 -5.33 -2.06 2.88
C GLY A 15 -6.14 -0.82 2.50
N MET A 16 -5.85 0.33 3.11
CA MET A 16 -6.55 1.60 2.88
C MET A 16 -6.45 2.11 1.43
N ALA A 17 -5.46 1.66 0.67
CA ALA A 17 -5.22 2.05 -0.72
C ALA A 17 -5.45 0.89 -1.71
N THR A 18 -6.26 -0.10 -1.33
CA THR A 18 -6.54 -1.28 -2.16
C THR A 18 -8.03 -1.49 -2.32
N ARG A 19 -8.46 -1.86 -3.53
CA ARG A 19 -9.85 -2.25 -3.81
C ARG A 19 -10.27 -3.41 -2.89
N ALA A 20 -11.46 -3.31 -2.32
CA ALA A 20 -12.09 -4.39 -1.56
C ALA A 20 -12.54 -5.55 -2.46
N GLY A 21 -12.98 -6.66 -1.86
CA GLY A 21 -13.54 -7.82 -2.56
C GLY A 21 -12.90 -9.15 -2.18
N CYS A 22 -11.67 -9.14 -1.66
CA CYS A 22 -10.97 -10.34 -1.19
C CYS A 22 -11.38 -10.82 0.22
N GLY A 23 -12.36 -10.15 0.84
CA GLY A 23 -12.75 -10.39 2.23
C GLY A 23 -11.69 -10.03 3.28
N ALA A 24 -10.67 -9.24 2.92
CA ALA A 24 -9.56 -8.89 3.80
C ALA A 24 -8.84 -10.09 4.43
N VAL A 25 -8.71 -11.19 3.67
CA VAL A 25 -8.11 -12.45 4.14
C VAL A 25 -6.73 -12.28 4.78
N CYS A 26 -5.89 -11.34 4.30
CA CYS A 26 -4.57 -11.12 4.89
C CYS A 26 -4.67 -10.48 6.29
N PRO A 27 -5.31 -9.30 6.49
CA PRO A 27 -5.54 -8.77 7.84
C PRO A 27 -6.27 -9.74 8.78
N SER A 28 -7.25 -10.51 8.29
CA SER A 28 -7.95 -11.52 9.10
C SER A 28 -7.04 -12.66 9.58
N ALA A 29 -5.97 -12.94 8.85
CA ALA A 29 -4.90 -13.87 9.25
C ALA A 29 -3.75 -13.16 10.00
N ASN A 30 -3.99 -11.95 10.51
CA ASN A 30 -3.04 -11.12 11.27
C ASN A 30 -1.76 -10.78 10.49
N VAL A 31 -1.85 -10.65 9.16
CA VAL A 31 -0.74 -10.22 8.30
C VAL A 31 -1.12 -8.99 7.47
N PRO A 32 -0.18 -8.06 7.20
CA PRO A 32 -0.50 -6.82 6.49
C PRO A 32 -1.01 -7.07 5.06
N CYS A 33 -2.02 -6.30 4.64
CA CYS A 33 -2.48 -6.32 3.25
C CYS A 33 -1.34 -5.92 2.30
N ARG A 34 -1.12 -6.76 1.29
CA ARG A 34 -0.09 -6.59 0.25
C ARG A 34 -0.62 -5.98 -1.03
N ARG A 35 -1.83 -5.42 -1.03
CA ARG A 35 -2.40 -4.61 -2.12
C ARG A 35 -2.60 -5.29 -3.49
N CYS A 36 -2.75 -6.62 -3.52
CA CYS A 36 -2.85 -7.39 -4.77
C CYS A 36 -4.13 -7.14 -5.60
N TYR A 37 -5.22 -6.66 -5.00
CA TYR A 37 -6.49 -6.39 -5.70
C TYR A 37 -6.49 -5.06 -6.47
N GLY A 38 -5.37 -4.33 -6.47
CA GLY A 38 -5.21 -3.14 -7.28
C GLY A 38 -5.99 -1.93 -6.78
N LYS A 39 -6.04 -0.90 -7.63
CA LYS A 39 -6.71 0.39 -7.37
C LYS A 39 -8.24 0.31 -7.46
N THR A 40 -8.91 1.23 -6.80
CA THR A 40 -10.33 1.52 -7.03
C THR A 40 -10.53 2.27 -8.35
N ASP A 41 -11.77 2.41 -8.79
CA ASP A 41 -12.09 3.04 -10.08
C ASP A 41 -11.71 4.53 -10.13
N VAL A 42 -11.75 5.21 -8.99
CA VAL A 42 -11.47 6.66 -8.87
C VAL A 42 -9.99 6.99 -8.70
N VAL A 43 -9.15 6.00 -8.41
CA VAL A 43 -7.71 6.20 -8.20
C VAL A 43 -6.97 5.93 -9.50
N LEU A 44 -6.07 6.83 -9.92
CA LEU A 44 -5.25 6.65 -11.11
C LEU A 44 -4.06 5.72 -10.84
N ASP A 45 -3.32 5.99 -9.78
CA ASP A 45 -2.13 5.24 -9.38
C ASP A 45 -2.26 4.77 -7.93
N GLN A 46 -2.31 3.45 -7.77
CA GLN A 46 -2.43 2.81 -6.47
C GLN A 46 -1.24 3.09 -5.55
N GLY A 47 -0.03 3.10 -6.12
CA GLY A 47 1.20 3.29 -5.35
C GLY A 47 1.35 4.72 -4.89
N ALA A 48 0.98 5.68 -5.73
CA ALA A 48 0.92 7.09 -5.35
C ALA A 48 -0.12 7.34 -4.25
N ALA A 49 -1.32 6.77 -4.38
CA ALA A 49 -2.37 6.89 -3.36
C ALA A 49 -1.95 6.26 -2.02
N ALA A 50 -1.30 5.09 -2.06
CA ALA A 50 -0.73 4.45 -0.88
C ALA A 50 0.35 5.33 -0.23
N ALA A 51 1.29 5.86 -1.01
CA ALA A 51 2.33 6.74 -0.50
C ALA A 51 1.76 8.01 0.15
N ASN A 52 0.70 8.59 -0.42
CA ASN A 52 0.01 9.75 0.16
C ASN A 52 -0.65 9.41 1.51
N ALA A 53 -1.32 8.27 1.60
CA ALA A 53 -1.91 7.80 2.87
C ALA A 53 -0.85 7.59 3.96
N TYR A 54 0.33 7.08 3.60
CA TYR A 54 1.45 6.96 4.53
C TYR A 54 2.05 8.32 4.89
N ALA A 55 2.17 9.25 3.96
CA ALA A 55 2.70 10.59 4.24
C ALA A 55 1.82 11.36 5.25
N ALA A 56 0.50 11.09 5.25
CA ALA A 56 -0.43 11.67 6.22
C ALA A 56 -0.17 11.22 7.67
N THR A 57 0.62 10.15 7.91
CA THR A 57 1.00 9.73 9.27
C THR A 57 2.30 10.39 9.76
N GLY A 58 2.91 11.26 8.95
CA GLY A 58 4.15 11.97 9.28
C GLY A 58 5.41 11.28 8.77
N ASP A 59 6.50 11.37 9.52
CA ASP A 59 7.84 10.94 9.08
C ASP A 59 8.01 9.42 8.90
N ALA A 60 7.05 8.61 9.34
CA ALA A 60 7.11 7.16 9.22
C ALA A 60 7.25 6.70 7.76
N ALA A 61 6.61 7.40 6.82
CA ALA A 61 6.72 7.13 5.39
C ALA A 61 8.15 7.32 4.85
N LEU A 62 8.92 8.25 5.42
CA LEU A 62 10.29 8.55 4.98
C LEU A 62 11.26 7.42 5.37
N ARG A 63 11.00 6.77 6.52
CA ARG A 63 11.82 5.71 7.11
C ARG A 63 11.62 4.33 6.47
N LEU A 64 10.68 4.20 5.53
CA LEU A 64 10.46 2.93 4.81
C LEU A 64 11.69 2.56 3.97
N PRO A 65 12.30 1.37 4.19
CA PRO A 65 13.51 0.97 3.48
C PRO A 65 13.26 0.71 1.99
N ASP A 66 12.13 0.07 1.66
CA ASP A 66 11.75 -0.23 0.29
C ASP A 66 10.34 0.28 -0.05
N LYS A 67 10.29 1.53 -0.52
CA LYS A 67 9.04 2.20 -0.91
C LYS A 67 8.46 1.62 -2.19
N LEU A 68 9.30 1.21 -3.15
CA LEU A 68 8.83 0.66 -4.42
C LEU A 68 8.27 -0.75 -4.25
N GLY A 69 8.95 -1.62 -3.50
CA GLY A 69 8.44 -2.97 -3.23
C GLY A 69 7.22 -2.98 -2.32
N LEU A 70 7.00 -1.94 -1.50
CA LEU A 70 5.76 -1.78 -0.75
C LEU A 70 4.63 -1.20 -1.62
N PHE A 71 4.85 -0.02 -2.21
CA PHE A 71 3.80 0.73 -2.91
C PHE A 71 3.61 0.36 -4.37
N TYR A 72 4.52 -0.39 -5.01
CA TYR A 72 4.43 -0.73 -6.44
C TYR A 72 4.58 -2.23 -6.75
N ARG A 73 4.60 -3.12 -5.73
CA ARG A 73 4.66 -4.60 -5.85
C ARG A 73 3.88 -5.24 -7.01
N PHE A 74 2.58 -4.95 -7.14
CA PHE A 74 1.69 -5.56 -8.13
C PHE A 74 1.25 -4.59 -9.24
N SER A 75 1.64 -3.32 -9.16
CA SER A 75 1.07 -2.26 -10.00
C SER A 75 2.12 -1.37 -10.66
N MET A 76 3.41 -1.73 -10.60
CA MET A 76 4.49 -0.92 -11.18
C MET A 76 4.24 -0.61 -12.65
N ALA A 77 3.90 -1.62 -13.45
CA ALA A 77 3.66 -1.45 -14.89
C ALA A 77 2.48 -0.51 -15.22
N ALA A 78 1.52 -0.36 -14.30
CA ALA A 78 0.35 0.49 -14.45
C ALA A 78 0.48 1.84 -13.73
N GLY A 79 1.63 2.11 -13.10
CA GLY A 79 1.88 3.38 -12.40
C GLY A 79 2.14 4.53 -13.37
N LEU A 80 2.02 5.76 -12.88
CA LEU A 80 2.32 6.98 -13.64
C LEU A 80 3.78 7.04 -14.08
N ILE A 81 4.69 6.52 -13.24
CA ILE A 81 6.12 6.35 -13.55
C ILE A 81 6.42 4.84 -13.50
N PRO A 82 6.21 4.10 -14.60
CA PRO A 82 6.21 2.63 -14.57
C PRO A 82 7.60 2.00 -14.66
N LYS A 83 8.66 2.81 -14.72
CA LYS A 83 10.05 2.35 -14.88
C LYS A 83 11.01 3.24 -14.13
N LYS A 84 12.17 2.69 -13.79
CA LYS A 84 13.30 3.48 -13.32
C LYS A 84 13.84 4.32 -14.47
N ILE A 85 13.92 5.63 -14.25
CA ILE A 85 14.54 6.55 -15.20
C ILE A 85 16.04 6.57 -14.87
N TYR A 86 16.86 6.15 -15.82
CA TYR A 86 18.31 6.32 -15.75
C TYR A 86 18.65 7.71 -16.29
N LYS A 87 19.59 8.39 -15.62
CA LYS A 87 20.23 9.58 -16.18
C LYS A 87 21.35 9.15 -17.11
#